data_AF-A0AAE1RW93-F1
#
_entry.id   AF-A0AAE1RW93-F1
#
_cell.length_a   1.000
_cell.length_b   1.000
_cell.length_c   1.000
_cell.angle_alpha   90.00
_cell.angle_beta   90.00
_cell.angle_gamma   90.00
#
_symmetry.space_group_name_H-M   'P 1'
#
loop_
_entity.id
_entity.type
_entity.pdbx_description
1 polymer ?
#
loop_
_entity_poly.entity_id
_entity_poly.type
_entity_poly.pdbx_seq_one_letter_code
_entity_poly.pdbx_strand_id
1 'polypeptide(L)'
;MEIYCSYGVGIPTERSYVYKLSSSNRCKSIPLQIDSSAYGSDNGCLKGGVHFVDGDESVPVVSAGFMCAKGWRGKTRFNPSGISTYVREYKHKAPASLLEGRGTESGAHVDIMGNIALIEDVLRVAAGATGAELGGDRIYSDIMKITEIWYLVADGNRMDWEHGRLE
;
A
#
# COMPACT_ATOMS: atom_id res chain seq x y z
N MET A 1 -2.94 -3.95 24.65
CA MET A 1 -2.80 -2.99 23.54
C MET A 1 -2.32 -3.76 22.33
N GLU A 2 -2.89 -3.50 21.18
CA GLU A 2 -2.60 -4.17 19.90
C GLU A 2 -2.56 -3.10 18.81
N ILE A 3 -1.79 -3.33 17.74
CA ILE A 3 -1.67 -2.43 16.60
C ILE A 3 -2.29 -3.11 15.38
N TYR A 4 -3.19 -2.40 14.69
CA TYR A 4 -3.87 -2.89 13.49
C TYR A 4 -3.53 -1.98 12.32
N CYS A 5 -2.85 -2.50 11.29
CA CYS A 5 -2.68 -1.80 10.02
C CYS A 5 -3.79 -2.20 9.07
N SER A 6 -4.77 -1.32 8.91
CA SER A 6 -5.94 -1.50 8.04
C SER A 6 -5.79 -0.68 6.76
N TYR A 7 -5.75 -1.33 5.60
CA TYR A 7 -5.56 -0.63 4.31
C TYR A 7 -6.14 -1.42 3.12
N GLY A 8 -6.42 -0.68 2.05
CA GLY A 8 -6.97 -1.22 0.82
C GLY A 8 -5.90 -1.82 -0.09
N VAL A 9 -6.27 -2.86 -0.85
CA VAL A 9 -5.37 -3.53 -1.81
C VAL A 9 -6.14 -3.95 -3.06
N GLY A 10 -5.41 -4.27 -4.13
CA GLY A 10 -5.96 -4.77 -5.38
C GLY A 10 -6.32 -3.67 -6.38
N ILE A 11 -5.86 -2.44 -6.16
CA ILE A 11 -6.07 -1.31 -7.07
C ILE A 11 -4.72 -0.85 -7.62
N PRO A 12 -4.58 -0.60 -8.94
CA PRO A 12 -3.38 0.01 -9.49
C PRO A 12 -3.12 1.39 -8.85
N THR A 13 -1.98 1.53 -8.20
CA THR A 13 -1.53 2.75 -7.53
C THR A 13 -0.23 3.25 -8.12
N GLU A 14 -0.13 4.56 -8.31
CA GLU A 14 1.05 5.22 -8.87
C GLU A 14 2.29 5.03 -7.97
N ARG A 15 3.43 4.67 -8.56
CA ARG A 15 4.71 4.48 -7.86
C ARG A 15 5.81 5.41 -8.35
N SER A 16 5.90 5.62 -9.65
CA SER A 16 6.93 6.45 -10.25
C SER A 16 6.50 6.96 -11.62
N TYR A 17 7.18 7.99 -12.09
CA TYR A 17 6.89 8.63 -13.37
C TYR A 17 8.14 8.64 -14.26
N VAL A 18 7.92 8.45 -15.56
CA VAL A 18 8.92 8.67 -16.60
C VAL A 18 8.82 10.13 -17.03
N TYR A 19 9.91 10.87 -16.91
CA TYR A 19 9.97 12.28 -17.28
C TYR A 19 10.76 12.48 -18.58
N LYS A 20 10.34 13.47 -19.37
CA LYS A 20 11.10 14.03 -20.49
C LYS A 20 11.29 15.53 -20.32
N LEU A 21 12.26 16.09 -21.03
CA LEU A 21 12.43 17.53 -21.09
C LEU A 21 11.21 18.19 -21.77
N SER A 22 10.74 19.27 -21.16
CA SER A 22 9.66 20.09 -21.74
C SER A 22 10.24 20.92 -22.89
N SER A 23 9.71 20.72 -24.10
CA SER A 23 10.04 21.56 -25.27
C SER A 23 9.30 22.91 -25.26
N SER A 24 8.34 23.10 -24.34
CA SER A 24 7.47 24.26 -24.36
C SER A 24 8.00 25.40 -23.47
N ASN A 25 8.18 26.58 -24.07
CA ASN A 25 8.51 27.84 -23.38
C ASN A 25 7.35 28.39 -22.52
N ARG A 26 6.26 27.62 -22.30
CA ARG A 26 5.04 28.12 -21.65
C ARG A 26 5.18 28.30 -20.14
N CYS A 27 6.09 27.55 -19.50
CA CYS A 27 6.50 27.75 -18.11
C CYS A 27 8.04 27.64 -18.02
N LYS A 28 8.75 28.78 -18.05
CA LYS A 28 10.23 28.81 -17.95
C LYS A 28 10.80 28.25 -16.64
N SER A 29 9.95 27.87 -15.68
CA SER A 29 10.34 27.41 -14.34
C SER A 29 10.36 25.89 -14.17
N ILE A 30 9.72 25.09 -15.04
CA ILE A 30 9.66 23.63 -14.88
C ILE A 30 10.21 22.93 -16.14
N PRO A 31 11.45 22.41 -16.11
CA PRO A 31 12.11 21.85 -17.28
C PRO A 31 11.66 20.41 -17.63
N LEU A 32 10.86 19.77 -16.77
CA LEU A 32 10.44 18.37 -16.90
C LEU A 32 8.93 18.26 -17.06
N GLN A 33 8.49 17.31 -17.88
CA GLN A 33 7.09 16.91 -18.01
C GLN A 33 7.00 15.38 -18.04
N ILE A 34 5.88 14.82 -17.61
CA ILE A 34 5.64 13.38 -17.72
C ILE A 34 5.66 12.99 -19.20
N ASP A 35 6.41 11.95 -19.51
CA ASP A 35 6.47 11.41 -20.86
C ASP A 35 5.25 10.52 -21.13
N SER A 36 4.15 11.13 -21.57
CA SER A 36 2.93 10.42 -21.92
C SER A 36 3.06 9.47 -23.13
N SER A 37 4.17 9.53 -23.87
CA SER A 37 4.49 8.55 -24.92
C SER A 37 5.20 7.31 -24.40
N ALA A 38 5.65 7.32 -23.14
CA ALA A 38 6.24 6.14 -22.53
C ALA A 38 5.15 5.12 -22.17
N TYR A 39 5.14 4.01 -22.90
CA TYR A 39 4.35 2.82 -22.62
C TYR A 39 5.31 1.64 -22.48
N GLY A 40 5.11 0.81 -21.47
CA GLY A 40 5.98 -0.36 -21.24
C GLY A 40 5.57 -1.55 -22.11
N SER A 41 6.54 -2.34 -22.55
CA SER A 41 6.33 -3.72 -23.02
C SER A 41 5.97 -4.68 -21.87
N ASP A 42 6.27 -4.27 -20.64
CA ASP A 42 6.28 -5.15 -19.46
C ASP A 42 4.92 -5.14 -18.76
N ASN A 43 4.12 -6.18 -19.03
CA ASN A 43 2.93 -6.58 -18.28
C ASN A 43 1.85 -5.50 -18.04
N GLY A 44 1.90 -4.38 -18.75
CA GLY A 44 0.93 -3.28 -18.63
C GLY A 44 1.10 -2.39 -17.38
N CYS A 45 2.19 -2.49 -16.63
CA CYS A 45 2.43 -1.69 -15.43
C CYS A 45 2.84 -0.23 -15.71
N LEU A 46 3.30 0.09 -16.93
CA LEU A 46 3.65 1.46 -17.35
C LEU A 46 2.63 1.96 -18.38
N LYS A 47 1.85 2.98 -18.01
CA LYS A 47 0.83 3.60 -18.87
C LYS A 47 1.00 5.11 -18.87
N GLY A 48 1.20 5.70 -20.05
CA GLY A 48 1.28 7.15 -20.21
C GLY A 48 2.36 7.81 -19.35
N GLY A 49 3.50 7.14 -19.17
CA GLY A 49 4.60 7.63 -18.34
C GLY A 49 4.41 7.43 -16.84
N VAL A 50 3.39 6.69 -16.40
CA VAL A 50 3.15 6.37 -14.98
C VAL A 50 3.33 4.87 -14.74
N HIS A 51 4.18 4.53 -13.78
CA HIS A 51 4.33 3.16 -13.28
C HIS A 51 3.33 2.89 -12.16
N PHE A 52 2.62 1.77 -12.26
CA PHE A 52 1.64 1.31 -11.29
C PHE A 52 2.13 0.06 -10.56
N VAL A 53 1.76 -0.03 -9.28
CA VAL A 53 1.91 -1.21 -8.41
C VAL A 53 0.62 -1.45 -7.64
N ASP A 54 0.55 -2.52 -6.86
CA ASP A 54 -0.59 -2.79 -5.98
C ASP A 54 -0.70 -1.75 -4.86
N GLY A 55 -1.93 -1.33 -4.53
CA GLY A 55 -2.26 -0.37 -3.48
C GLY A 55 -3.75 -0.05 -3.43
N ASP A 56 -4.06 1.14 -2.91
CA ASP A 56 -5.43 1.63 -2.71
C ASP A 56 -5.82 2.78 -3.67
N GLU A 57 -5.24 2.85 -4.87
CA GLU A 57 -5.30 3.97 -5.84
C GLU A 57 -4.33 5.13 -5.52
N SER A 58 -4.03 5.40 -4.24
CA SER A 58 -3.20 6.55 -3.83
C SER A 58 -1.89 6.15 -3.14
N VAL A 59 -1.95 5.17 -2.25
CA VAL A 59 -0.86 4.71 -1.40
C VAL A 59 -0.49 3.27 -1.80
N PRO A 60 0.77 3.02 -2.22
CA PRO A 60 1.23 1.67 -2.52
C PRO A 60 1.20 0.76 -1.30
N VAL A 61 0.96 -0.55 -1.51
CA VAL A 61 0.93 -1.57 -0.44
C VAL A 61 2.18 -1.53 0.45
N VAL A 62 3.37 -1.33 -0.14
CA VAL A 62 4.62 -1.24 0.64
C VAL A 62 4.60 -0.06 1.62
N SER A 63 4.00 1.07 1.25
CA SER A 63 3.90 2.23 2.13
C SER A 63 2.90 1.98 3.28
N ALA A 64 1.74 1.39 2.96
CA ALA A 64 0.68 1.14 3.93
C ALA A 64 0.97 -0.03 4.89
N GLY A 65 1.63 -1.09 4.40
CA GLY A 65 1.72 -2.38 5.08
C GLY A 65 3.07 -2.72 5.69
N PHE A 66 4.17 -2.12 5.23
CA PHE A 66 5.53 -2.58 5.60
C PHE A 66 5.79 -2.60 7.10
N MET A 67 5.30 -1.58 7.82
CA MET A 67 5.53 -1.49 9.26
C MET A 67 4.85 -2.62 10.03
N CYS A 68 3.57 -2.92 9.80
CA CYS A 68 2.94 -4.07 10.48
C CYS A 68 3.44 -5.43 9.98
N ALA A 69 3.82 -5.53 8.71
CA ALA A 69 4.31 -6.78 8.14
C ALA A 69 5.72 -7.15 8.65
N LYS A 70 6.62 -6.17 8.82
CA LYS A 70 8.02 -6.42 9.22
C LYS A 70 8.53 -5.46 10.31
N GLY A 71 8.36 -4.15 10.14
CA GLY A 71 8.99 -3.15 11.03
C GLY A 71 8.62 -3.29 12.51
N TRP A 72 7.33 -3.42 12.80
CA TRP A 72 6.75 -3.57 14.15
C TRP A 72 6.42 -5.02 14.51
N ARG A 73 6.71 -6.00 13.64
CA ARG A 73 6.33 -7.39 13.87
C ARG A 73 7.23 -8.03 14.92
N GLY A 74 6.64 -8.43 16.04
CA GLY A 74 7.39 -8.93 17.21
C GLY A 74 8.17 -7.84 17.94
N LYS A 75 9.19 -8.24 18.69
CA LYS A 75 10.04 -7.31 19.44
C LYS A 75 11.19 -6.81 18.55
N THR A 76 11.11 -5.55 18.12
CA THR A 76 12.08 -4.93 17.21
C THR A 76 12.54 -3.58 17.77
N ARG A 77 13.52 -2.93 17.12
CA ARG A 77 13.89 -1.54 17.44
C ARG A 77 12.76 -0.54 17.23
N PHE A 78 11.79 -0.86 16.37
CA PHE A 78 10.63 0.00 16.07
C PHE A 78 9.40 -0.38 16.90
N ASN A 79 9.40 -1.55 17.55
CA ASN A 79 8.39 -2.00 18.52
C ASN A 79 9.09 -2.63 19.74
N PRO A 80 9.72 -1.81 20.61
CA PRO A 80 10.51 -2.30 21.74
C PRO A 80 9.68 -3.04 22.79
N SER A 81 8.39 -2.70 22.87
CA SER A 81 7.42 -3.32 23.78
C SER A 81 6.89 -4.66 23.25
N GLY A 82 7.18 -5.02 22.00
CA GLY A 82 6.67 -6.25 21.38
C GLY A 82 5.15 -6.31 21.32
N ILE A 83 4.49 -5.16 21.13
CA ILE A 83 3.03 -5.08 21.00
C ILE A 83 2.58 -5.94 19.81
N SER A 84 1.56 -6.77 19.99
CA SER A 84 1.00 -7.57 18.90
C SER A 84 0.53 -6.67 17.76
N THR A 85 0.93 -7.03 16.54
CA THR A 85 0.64 -6.29 15.31
C THR A 85 -0.12 -7.18 14.34
N TYR A 86 -1.14 -6.63 13.71
CA TYR A 86 -1.96 -7.36 12.74
C TYR A 86 -2.09 -6.55 11.44
N VAL A 87 -1.96 -7.25 10.32
CA VAL A 87 -2.21 -6.72 8.98
C VAL A 87 -3.65 -7.05 8.60
N ARG A 88 -4.44 -6.03 8.25
CA ARG A 88 -5.83 -6.16 7.82
C ARG A 88 -6.00 -5.53 6.44
N GLU A 89 -5.84 -6.33 5.39
CA GLU A 89 -6.03 -5.87 4.02
C GLU A 89 -7.50 -5.97 3.59
N TYR A 90 -7.99 -4.98 2.86
CA TYR A 90 -9.34 -4.95 2.30
C TYR A 90 -9.24 -4.99 0.77
N LYS A 91 -9.46 -6.17 0.20
CA LYS A 91 -9.39 -6.37 -1.25
C LYS A 91 -10.52 -5.60 -1.93
N HIS A 92 -10.17 -4.66 -2.79
CA HIS A 92 -11.13 -3.87 -3.54
C HIS A 92 -12.00 -4.76 -4.42
N LYS A 93 -13.31 -4.54 -4.36
CA LYS A 93 -14.28 -5.03 -5.33
C LYS A 93 -15.02 -3.85 -5.91
N ALA A 94 -15.04 -3.77 -7.24
CA ALA A 94 -15.85 -2.79 -7.94
C ALA A 94 -17.34 -3.01 -7.62
N PRO A 95 -18.14 -1.95 -7.49
CA PRO A 95 -19.58 -2.07 -7.28
C PRO A 95 -20.21 -2.88 -8.42
N ALA A 96 -21.17 -3.75 -8.06
CA ALA A 96 -21.83 -4.63 -9.03
C ALA A 96 -22.78 -3.86 -9.95
N SER A 97 -23.20 -2.66 -9.56
CA SER A 97 -24.05 -1.79 -10.37
C SER A 97 -23.75 -0.30 -10.15
N LEU A 98 -24.07 0.53 -11.16
CA LEU A 98 -23.96 1.99 -11.08
C LEU A 98 -24.80 2.61 -9.94
N LEU A 99 -25.89 1.93 -9.54
CA LEU A 99 -26.81 2.37 -8.48
C LEU A 99 -26.23 2.19 -7.07
N GLU A 100 -25.20 1.35 -6.92
CA GLU A 100 -24.56 1.02 -5.64
C GLU A 100 -23.59 2.13 -5.18
N GLY A 101 -23.37 3.16 -6.01
CA GLY A 101 -22.55 4.32 -5.68
C GLY A 101 -21.10 3.92 -5.35
N ARG A 102 -20.63 4.33 -4.17
CA ARG A 102 -19.31 3.94 -3.64
C ARG A 102 -19.46 2.54 -3.03
N GLY A 103 -19.03 1.51 -3.76
CA GLY A 103 -19.26 0.11 -3.41
C GLY A 103 -18.88 -0.24 -1.96
N THR A 104 -19.70 -1.06 -1.31
CA THR A 104 -19.58 -1.43 0.13
C THR A 104 -18.35 -2.30 0.44
N GLU A 105 -17.66 -2.78 -0.58
CA GLU A 105 -16.42 -3.54 -0.49
C GLU A 105 -15.26 -2.82 -1.22
N SER A 106 -15.36 -1.49 -1.39
CA SER A 106 -14.29 -0.70 -1.98
C SER A 106 -13.05 -0.69 -1.07
N GLY A 107 -11.89 -0.97 -1.65
CA GLY A 107 -10.58 -0.76 -1.04
C GLY A 107 -9.89 0.51 -1.52
N ALA A 108 -10.60 1.45 -2.17
CA ALA A 108 -9.99 2.69 -2.66
C ALA A 108 -9.73 3.65 -1.50
N HIS A 109 -8.68 4.47 -1.62
CA HIS A 109 -8.10 5.27 -0.53
C HIS A 109 -9.14 6.03 0.31
N VAL A 110 -10.10 6.68 -0.34
CA VAL A 110 -11.17 7.43 0.33
C VAL A 110 -12.37 6.55 0.64
N ASP A 111 -12.75 5.67 -0.28
CA ASP A 111 -13.98 4.88 -0.18
C ASP A 111 -13.88 3.71 0.80
N ILE A 112 -12.66 3.34 1.22
CA ILE A 112 -12.43 2.30 2.22
C ILE A 112 -13.15 2.60 3.55
N MET A 113 -13.39 3.88 3.86
CA MET A 113 -14.17 4.28 5.05
C MET A 113 -15.63 3.76 5.02
N GLY A 114 -16.16 3.46 3.83
CA GLY A 114 -17.46 2.81 3.64
C GLY A 114 -17.40 1.29 3.52
N ASN A 115 -16.22 0.68 3.65
CA ASN A 115 -16.04 -0.76 3.53
C ASN A 115 -16.64 -1.48 4.73
N ILE A 116 -17.61 -2.36 4.50
CA ILE A 116 -18.34 -3.05 5.58
C ILE A 116 -17.40 -3.87 6.45
N ALA A 117 -16.42 -4.57 5.86
CA ALA A 117 -15.48 -5.37 6.63
C ALA A 117 -14.55 -4.49 7.49
N LEU A 118 -14.19 -3.28 7.03
CA LEU A 118 -13.38 -2.34 7.82
C LEU A 118 -14.17 -1.83 9.01
N ILE A 119 -15.42 -1.41 8.75
CA ILE A 119 -16.32 -0.92 9.79
C ILE A 119 -16.57 -2.01 10.82
N GLU A 120 -16.78 -3.25 10.39
CA GLU A 120 -16.93 -4.40 11.31
C GLU A 120 -15.69 -4.59 12.17
N ASP A 121 -14.49 -4.63 11.57
CA ASP A 121 -13.24 -4.78 12.31
C ASP A 121 -13.06 -3.66 13.35
N VAL A 122 -13.30 -2.40 12.97
CA VAL A 122 -13.21 -1.24 13.88
C VAL A 122 -14.23 -1.35 15.03
N LEU A 123 -15.48 -1.69 14.74
CA LEU A 123 -16.52 -1.84 15.75
C LEU A 123 -16.21 -2.99 16.72
N ARG A 124 -15.69 -4.11 16.21
CA ARG A 124 -15.31 -5.26 17.04
C ARG A 124 -14.14 -4.91 17.96
N VAL A 125 -13.11 -4.24 17.45
CA VAL A 125 -11.99 -3.75 18.27
C VAL A 125 -12.47 -2.76 19.32
N ALA A 126 -13.35 -1.80 18.95
CA ALA A 126 -13.92 -0.85 19.90
C ALA A 126 -14.78 -1.53 20.99
N ALA A 127 -15.41 -2.67 20.67
CA ALA A 127 -16.14 -3.51 21.61
C ALA A 127 -15.23 -4.42 22.47
N GLY A 128 -13.92 -4.35 22.29
CA GLY A 128 -12.93 -5.10 23.08
C GLY A 128 -12.46 -6.41 22.47
N ALA A 129 -12.82 -6.72 21.21
CA ALA A 129 -12.30 -7.89 20.53
C ALA A 129 -10.78 -7.76 20.28
N THR A 130 -10.08 -8.86 20.47
CA THR A 130 -8.64 -9.01 20.23
C THR A 130 -8.35 -9.41 18.79
N GLY A 131 -7.11 -9.21 18.34
CA GLY A 131 -6.76 -9.50 16.94
C GLY A 131 -6.93 -10.99 16.59
N ALA A 132 -6.76 -11.88 17.56
CA ALA A 132 -7.07 -13.30 17.41
C ALA A 132 -8.56 -13.56 17.15
N GLU A 133 -9.46 -12.85 17.83
CA GLU A 133 -10.92 -12.97 17.63
C GLU A 133 -11.37 -12.37 16.29
N LEU A 134 -10.63 -11.39 15.75
CA LEU A 134 -10.80 -10.90 14.38
C LEU A 134 -10.23 -11.86 13.30
N GLY A 135 -9.62 -12.97 13.70
CA GLY A 135 -9.03 -13.96 12.80
C GLY A 135 -7.56 -13.73 12.45
N GLY A 136 -6.87 -12.82 13.15
CA GLY A 136 -5.46 -12.51 12.95
C GLY A 136 -5.18 -11.72 11.68
N ASP A 137 -4.02 -11.99 11.07
CA ASP A 137 -3.59 -11.37 9.83
C ASP A 137 -4.51 -11.77 8.66
N ARG A 138 -4.97 -10.78 7.89
CA ARG A 138 -5.70 -10.96 6.64
C ARG A 138 -4.90 -10.29 5.52
N ILE A 139 -4.22 -11.10 4.71
CA ILE A 139 -3.28 -10.66 3.68
C ILE A 139 -3.69 -11.25 2.33
N TYR A 140 -3.82 -10.41 1.32
CA TYR A 140 -4.12 -10.72 -0.08
C TYR A 140 -2.98 -10.32 -1.02
N SER A 141 -2.22 -9.27 -0.66
CA SER A 141 -1.10 -8.74 -1.43
C SER A 141 0.18 -9.56 -1.25
N ASP A 142 1.20 -9.23 -2.06
CA ASP A 142 2.54 -9.81 -1.92
C ASP A 142 3.38 -9.11 -0.82
N ILE A 143 2.79 -8.38 0.12
CA ILE A 143 3.52 -7.60 1.14
C ILE A 143 4.56 -8.43 1.91
N MET A 144 4.26 -9.69 2.23
CA MET A 144 5.21 -10.56 2.92
C MET A 144 6.47 -10.81 2.07
N LYS A 145 6.30 -11.13 0.78
CA LYS A 145 7.42 -11.32 -0.16
C LYS A 145 8.18 -10.03 -0.39
N ILE A 146 7.46 -8.91 -0.56
CA ILE A 146 8.06 -7.58 -0.69
C ILE A 146 8.97 -7.33 0.52
N THR A 147 8.47 -7.56 1.74
CA THR A 147 9.26 -7.35 2.95
C THR A 147 10.43 -8.32 3.11
N GLU A 148 10.45 -9.49 2.47
CA GLU A 148 11.62 -10.37 2.46
C GLU A 148 12.73 -9.82 1.57
N ILE A 149 12.37 -9.29 0.39
CA ILE A 149 13.31 -8.71 -0.58
C ILE A 149 13.95 -7.43 -0.03
N TRP A 150 13.18 -6.64 0.71
CA TRP A 150 13.64 -5.39 1.30
C TRP A 150 14.11 -5.59 2.74
N TYR A 151 15.41 -5.34 2.99
CA TYR A 151 15.92 -5.16 4.34
C TYR A 151 15.89 -3.68 4.72
N LEU A 152 15.38 -3.37 5.91
CA LEU A 152 15.71 -2.11 6.56
C LEU A 152 17.14 -2.24 7.08
N VAL A 153 18.13 -1.83 6.29
CA VAL A 153 19.46 -1.52 6.83
C VAL A 153 19.36 -0.14 7.44
N ALA A 154 19.23 -0.09 8.76
CA ALA A 154 19.16 1.16 9.49
C ALA A 154 20.54 1.45 10.09
N ASP A 155 21.42 2.01 9.27
CA ASP A 155 22.78 2.35 9.64
C ASP A 155 22.82 3.81 10.12
N GLY A 156 22.93 3.99 11.44
CA GLY A 156 23.16 5.26 12.14
C GLY A 156 22.10 6.36 11.98
N ASN A 157 21.85 6.82 10.75
CA ASN A 157 20.97 7.93 10.38
C ASN A 157 20.35 7.78 8.96
N ARG A 158 20.51 6.64 8.27
CA ARG A 158 20.03 6.46 6.89
C ARG A 158 19.13 5.23 6.77
N MET A 159 18.01 5.40 6.06
CA MET A 159 17.15 4.32 5.60
C MET A 159 17.62 3.95 4.19
N ASP A 160 18.39 2.87 4.07
CA ASP A 160 18.80 2.37 2.76
C ASP A 160 18.01 1.10 2.40
N TRP A 161 17.53 1.08 1.17
CA TRP A 161 16.79 -0.04 0.61
C TRP A 161 17.74 -0.89 -0.23
N GLU A 162 18.22 -2.01 0.31
CA GLU A 162 19.00 -2.97 -0.47
C GLU A 162 18.09 -4.02 -1.12
N HIS A 163 18.31 -4.29 -2.41
CA HIS A 163 17.68 -5.42 -3.11
C HIS A 163 18.39 -6.71 -2.70
N GLY A 164 17.70 -7.60 -2.00
CA GLY A 164 18.19 -8.97 -1.80
C GLY A 164 18.38 -9.67 -3.16
N ARG A 165 19.62 -10.04 -3.49
CA ARG A 165 19.89 -11.01 -4.57
C ARG A 165 19.34 -12.36 -4.09
N LEU A 166 18.31 -12.86 -4.76
CA LEU A 166 17.97 -14.28 -4.70
C LEU A 166 19.09 -15.00 -5.48
N GLU A 167 19.93 -15.76 -4.79
CA GLU A 167 20.76 -16.80 -5.40
C GLU A 167 19.89 -17.96 -5.90
#